data_AF-A0A975I8A9-F1
#
_entry.id   AF-A0A975I8A9-F1
#
_cell.length_a   1.000
_cell.length_b   1.000
_cell.length_c   1.000
_cell.angle_alpha   90.00
_cell.angle_beta   90.00
_cell.angle_gamma   90.00
#
_symmetry.space_group_name_H-M   'P 1'
#
loop_
_entity.id
_entity.type
_entity.pdbx_description
1 polymer ?
#
loop_
_entity_poly.entity_id
_entity_poly.type
_entity_poly.pdbx_seq_one_letter_code
_entity_poly.pdbx_strand_id
1 'polypeptide(L)'
;MASFLGLILSLMVPRIAVAEDWLLVETRKVPGSCAHPLLCLPKSELASRHLLKLTRKNQNSFFGFLKSVASVSGIPDAAVAGLHPPEPQALHKLDLAPKLRPLVDHPGVYFDTVKLDEGEVTAEFSEYVKRKLGALGLKFLTEEEWEATPGKPTLSIRYAARLESAGCIVPFSVSMTLKEEVVLVRDPSQKISATIWTYSRRQNLANTNYGPTNSLWEIVAKFEKDWREANSAG
;
A
#
# COMPACT_ATOMS: atom_id res chain seq x y z
N MET A 1 59.26 -22.41 -5.50
CA MET A 1 58.05 -22.42 -4.66
C MET A 1 57.27 -21.15 -4.97
N ALA A 2 56.23 -21.23 -5.80
CA ALA A 2 55.40 -20.11 -6.18
C ALA A 2 54.05 -20.24 -5.45
N SER A 3 53.72 -19.24 -4.63
CA SER A 3 52.49 -19.18 -3.85
C SER A 3 51.47 -18.35 -4.64
N PHE A 4 50.40 -18.99 -5.11
CA PHE A 4 49.25 -18.30 -5.73
C PHE A 4 48.27 -17.89 -4.64
N LEU A 5 48.13 -16.59 -4.38
CA LEU A 5 46.99 -16.02 -3.66
C LEU A 5 45.80 -15.97 -4.61
N GLY A 6 44.81 -16.84 -4.39
CA GLY A 6 43.51 -16.76 -5.04
C GLY A 6 42.63 -15.73 -4.34
N LEU A 7 42.45 -14.56 -4.96
CA LEU A 7 41.48 -13.55 -4.54
C LEU A 7 40.08 -14.04 -4.94
N ILE A 8 39.30 -14.57 -3.99
CA ILE A 8 37.88 -14.85 -4.23
C ILE A 8 37.14 -13.51 -4.18
N LEU A 9 37.00 -12.89 -5.34
CA LEU A 9 36.11 -11.75 -5.53
C LEU A 9 34.67 -12.27 -5.46
N SER A 10 34.11 -12.30 -4.25
CA SER A 10 32.70 -12.62 -4.03
C SER A 10 31.88 -11.47 -4.62
N LEU A 11 31.48 -11.61 -5.89
CA LEU A 11 30.48 -10.76 -6.52
C LEU A 11 29.19 -10.90 -5.70
N MET A 12 28.95 -9.95 -4.81
CA MET A 12 27.62 -9.70 -4.27
C MET A 12 26.76 -9.25 -5.44
N VAL A 13 26.17 -10.22 -6.12
CA VAL A 13 25.04 -9.96 -7.01
C VAL A 13 23.95 -9.39 -6.10
N PRO A 14 23.48 -8.15 -6.31
CA PRO A 14 22.34 -7.65 -5.57
C PRO A 14 21.20 -8.63 -5.81
N ARG A 15 20.62 -9.17 -4.73
CA ARG A 15 19.35 -9.89 -4.83
C ARG A 15 18.38 -8.91 -5.48
N ILE A 16 18.13 -9.10 -6.76
CA ILE A 16 16.97 -8.50 -7.42
C ILE A 16 15.81 -8.98 -6.56
N ALA A 17 15.19 -8.05 -5.82
CA ALA A 17 13.97 -8.32 -5.11
C ALA A 17 13.03 -8.95 -6.15
N VAL A 18 12.77 -10.24 -6.01
CA VAL A 18 11.81 -10.92 -6.86
C VAL A 18 10.50 -10.29 -6.44
N ALA A 19 10.01 -9.33 -7.23
CA ALA A 19 8.69 -8.79 -7.07
C ALA A 19 7.74 -9.99 -7.15
N GLU A 20 7.26 -10.48 -6.01
CA GLU A 20 6.21 -11.47 -5.98
C GLU A 20 5.01 -10.84 -6.72
N ASP A 21 4.46 -11.50 -7.74
CA ASP A 21 3.31 -10.96 -8.48
C ASP A 21 2.06 -10.97 -7.58
N TRP A 22 1.81 -9.88 -6.86
CA TRP A 22 0.67 -9.77 -5.94
C TRP A 22 -0.62 -9.50 -6.70
N LEU A 23 -1.47 -10.51 -6.79
CA LEU A 23 -2.84 -10.31 -7.23
C LEU A 23 -3.75 -10.07 -6.02
N LEU A 24 -4.00 -8.78 -5.75
CA LEU A 24 -4.94 -8.34 -4.73
C LEU A 24 -6.35 -8.24 -5.31
N VAL A 25 -7.30 -8.88 -4.63
CA VAL A 25 -8.72 -8.67 -4.90
C VAL A 25 -9.33 -7.93 -3.73
N GLU A 26 -9.94 -6.79 -4.03
CA GLU A 26 -10.81 -6.12 -3.09
C GLU A 26 -12.12 -6.91 -2.97
N THR A 27 -12.34 -7.45 -1.78
CA THR A 27 -13.56 -8.15 -1.39
C THR A 27 -14.21 -7.40 -0.24
N ARG A 28 -15.44 -7.77 0.09
CA ARG A 28 -16.13 -7.28 1.29
C ARG A 28 -15.96 -8.30 2.41
N LYS A 29 -15.34 -7.89 3.53
CA LYS A 29 -15.33 -8.66 4.77
C LYS A 29 -16.67 -8.49 5.46
N VAL A 30 -17.40 -9.59 5.60
CA VAL A 30 -18.70 -9.63 6.29
C VAL A 30 -18.46 -9.91 7.79
N PRO A 31 -19.21 -9.27 8.72
CA PRO A 31 -19.13 -9.60 10.14
C PRO A 31 -19.36 -11.09 10.42
N GLY A 32 -18.59 -11.68 11.34
CA GLY A 32 -18.67 -13.11 11.67
C GLY A 32 -20.02 -13.55 12.24
N SER A 33 -20.79 -12.62 12.79
CA SER A 33 -22.15 -12.83 13.32
C SER A 33 -23.25 -12.73 12.25
N CYS A 34 -22.89 -12.68 10.96
CA CYS A 34 -23.85 -12.46 9.90
C CYS A 34 -24.51 -13.77 9.45
N ALA A 35 -25.84 -13.86 9.59
CA ALA A 35 -26.62 -15.02 9.15
C ALA A 35 -26.66 -15.20 7.62
N HIS A 36 -26.56 -14.10 6.85
CA HIS A 36 -26.56 -14.16 5.39
C HIS A 36 -25.67 -13.05 4.78
N PRO A 37 -24.65 -13.38 3.97
CA PRO A 37 -23.66 -12.40 3.47
C PRO A 37 -24.27 -11.17 2.78
N LEU A 38 -25.34 -11.36 2.00
CA LEU A 38 -26.03 -10.26 1.30
C LEU A 38 -26.72 -9.27 2.25
N LEU A 39 -27.19 -9.72 3.43
CA LEU A 39 -27.87 -8.86 4.39
C LEU A 39 -26.91 -7.97 5.19
N CYS A 40 -25.61 -8.29 5.16
CA CYS A 40 -24.57 -7.56 5.87
C CYS A 40 -23.62 -6.80 4.94
N LEU A 41 -23.92 -6.73 3.64
CA LEU A 41 -23.23 -5.88 2.68
C LEU A 41 -23.11 -4.41 3.15
N PRO A 42 -24.12 -3.80 3.82
CA PRO A 42 -23.98 -2.44 4.35
C PRO A 42 -22.95 -2.32 5.50
N LYS A 43 -22.71 -3.43 6.22
CA LYS A 43 -21.78 -3.49 7.36
C LYS A 43 -20.43 -4.11 6.99
N SER A 44 -20.22 -4.40 5.72
CA SER A 44 -19.00 -5.04 5.27
C SER A 44 -17.89 -4.03 5.03
N GLU A 45 -16.66 -4.38 5.38
CA GLU A 45 -15.48 -3.56 5.13
C GLU A 45 -14.75 -4.01 3.86
N LEU A 46 -14.14 -3.10 3.13
CA LEU A 46 -13.24 -3.48 2.04
C LEU A 46 -12.02 -4.22 2.60
N ALA A 47 -11.64 -5.29 1.92
CA ALA A 47 -10.62 -6.22 2.36
C ALA A 47 -9.85 -6.77 1.16
N SER A 48 -8.54 -6.55 1.16
CA SER A 48 -7.64 -7.10 0.15
C SER A 48 -7.24 -8.53 0.50
N ARG A 49 -7.27 -9.42 -0.49
CA ARG A 49 -6.95 -10.85 -0.32
C ARG A 49 -5.85 -11.28 -1.28
N HIS A 50 -5.01 -12.21 -0.82
CA HIS A 50 -3.89 -12.72 -1.59
C HIS A 50 -4.29 -13.94 -2.43
N LEU A 51 -4.45 -13.77 -3.74
CA LEU A 51 -4.93 -14.85 -4.59
C LEU A 51 -3.91 -15.95 -4.85
N LEU A 52 -2.61 -15.71 -4.65
CA LEU A 52 -1.61 -16.77 -4.80
C LEU A 52 -1.74 -17.88 -3.73
N LYS A 53 -2.53 -17.66 -2.67
CA LYS A 53 -2.90 -18.69 -1.69
C LYS A 53 -4.05 -19.61 -2.15
N LEU A 54 -4.71 -19.33 -3.26
CA LEU A 54 -5.72 -20.23 -3.83
C LEU A 54 -5.08 -21.52 -4.37
N THR A 55 -5.82 -22.62 -4.37
CA THR A 55 -5.43 -23.81 -5.13
C THR A 55 -5.33 -23.47 -6.63
N ARG A 56 -4.46 -24.16 -7.38
CA ARG A 56 -4.28 -23.93 -8.83
C ARG A 56 -5.60 -23.99 -9.62
N LYS A 57 -6.53 -24.87 -9.21
CA LYS A 57 -7.88 -24.96 -9.77
C LYS A 57 -8.68 -23.67 -9.56
N ASN A 58 -8.67 -23.12 -8.34
CA ASN A 58 -9.39 -21.89 -8.01
C ASN A 58 -8.72 -20.66 -8.63
N GLN A 59 -7.40 -20.63 -8.73
CA GLN A 59 -6.67 -19.60 -9.47
C GLN A 59 -7.10 -19.59 -10.94
N ASN A 60 -7.06 -20.74 -11.61
CA ASN A 60 -7.46 -20.85 -13.01
C ASN A 60 -8.92 -20.43 -13.25
N SER A 61 -9.84 -20.81 -12.34
CA SER A 61 -11.23 -20.38 -12.41
C SER A 61 -11.38 -18.88 -12.23
N PHE A 62 -10.66 -18.29 -11.27
CA PHE A 62 -10.66 -16.86 -11.01
C PHE A 62 -10.07 -16.06 -12.19
N PHE A 63 -8.92 -16.48 -12.72
CA PHE A 63 -8.31 -15.86 -13.91
C PHE A 63 -9.17 -16.04 -15.15
N GLY A 64 -9.82 -17.19 -15.31
CA GLY A 64 -10.80 -17.44 -16.37
C GLY A 64 -11.96 -16.44 -16.29
N PHE A 65 -12.53 -16.26 -15.10
CA PHE A 65 -13.57 -15.25 -14.85
C PHE A 65 -13.07 -13.83 -15.15
N LEU A 66 -11.90 -13.44 -14.64
CA LEU A 66 -11.33 -12.12 -14.92
C LEU A 66 -11.12 -11.90 -16.41
N LYS A 67 -10.57 -12.89 -17.12
CA LYS A 67 -10.37 -12.84 -18.57
C LYS A 67 -11.69 -12.67 -19.31
N SER A 68 -12.74 -13.40 -18.90
CA SER A 68 -14.07 -13.28 -19.48
C SER A 68 -14.74 -11.94 -19.20
N VAL A 69 -14.52 -11.33 -18.04
CA VAL A 69 -15.04 -9.98 -17.74
C VAL A 69 -14.22 -8.89 -18.44
N ALA A 70 -12.89 -9.07 -18.52
CA ALA A 70 -11.97 -8.16 -19.20
C ALA A 70 -12.15 -8.14 -20.72
N SER A 71 -12.51 -9.29 -21.32
CA SER A 71 -12.67 -9.42 -22.77
C SER A 71 -13.92 -8.74 -23.33
N VAL A 72 -14.75 -8.13 -22.48
CA VAL A 72 -15.95 -7.46 -22.94
C VAL A 72 -15.91 -6.00 -22.51
N SER A 73 -15.69 -5.11 -23.48
CA SER A 73 -15.72 -3.67 -23.26
C SER A 73 -17.17 -3.15 -23.26
N GLY A 74 -17.48 -2.24 -22.33
CA GLY A 74 -18.73 -1.45 -22.37
C GLY A 74 -20.05 -2.20 -22.14
N ILE A 75 -20.12 -3.15 -21.19
CA ILE A 75 -21.35 -3.97 -21.03
C ILE A 75 -22.36 -3.42 -19.99
N PRO A 76 -23.66 -3.38 -20.33
CA PRO A 76 -24.76 -3.50 -19.38
C PRO A 76 -24.83 -4.87 -18.68
N ASP A 77 -25.33 -4.92 -17.44
CA ASP A 77 -25.34 -6.09 -16.52
C ASP A 77 -25.76 -7.44 -17.15
N ALA A 78 -26.58 -7.43 -18.19
CA ALA A 78 -27.08 -8.62 -18.88
C ALA A 78 -26.00 -9.50 -19.53
N ALA A 79 -24.89 -8.95 -20.06
CA ALA A 79 -23.87 -9.81 -20.70
C ALA A 79 -22.87 -10.43 -19.71
N VAL A 80 -22.98 -10.09 -18.42
CA VAL A 80 -22.23 -10.75 -17.33
C VAL A 80 -23.03 -11.90 -16.68
N ALA A 81 -24.34 -11.98 -16.94
CA ALA A 81 -25.27 -12.87 -16.24
C ALA A 81 -25.03 -14.38 -16.45
N GLY A 82 -24.34 -14.77 -17.54
CA GLY A 82 -23.99 -16.16 -17.84
C GLY A 82 -22.60 -16.59 -17.36
N LEU A 83 -21.80 -15.65 -16.83
CA LEU A 83 -20.48 -15.98 -16.30
C LEU A 83 -20.65 -16.58 -14.90
N HIS A 84 -19.97 -17.68 -14.65
CA HIS A 84 -19.93 -18.29 -13.32
C HIS A 84 -18.77 -17.65 -12.56
N PRO A 85 -19.01 -16.64 -11.70
CA PRO A 85 -17.95 -16.16 -10.83
C PRO A 85 -17.46 -17.32 -9.97
N PRO A 86 -16.17 -17.34 -9.59
CA PRO A 86 -15.72 -18.26 -8.55
C PRO A 86 -16.61 -18.08 -7.33
N GLU A 87 -17.00 -19.18 -6.69
CA GLU A 87 -17.92 -19.14 -5.55
C GLU A 87 -17.47 -18.07 -4.55
N PRO A 88 -18.31 -17.05 -4.25
CA PRO A 88 -17.94 -15.96 -3.35
C PRO A 88 -17.44 -16.48 -1.99
N GLN A 89 -17.96 -17.63 -1.57
CA GLN A 89 -17.58 -18.34 -0.36
C GLN A 89 -16.12 -18.82 -0.38
N ALA A 90 -15.59 -19.22 -1.55
CA ALA A 90 -14.18 -19.59 -1.71
C ALA A 90 -13.26 -18.38 -1.55
N LEU A 91 -13.67 -17.20 -2.04
CA LEU A 91 -12.93 -15.95 -1.86
C LEU A 91 -12.99 -15.45 -0.41
N HIS A 92 -14.11 -15.65 0.29
CA HIS A 92 -14.26 -15.24 1.68
C HIS A 92 -13.42 -16.08 2.65
N LYS A 93 -13.07 -17.32 2.28
CA LYS A 93 -12.20 -18.23 3.03
C LYS A 93 -10.70 -17.93 2.88
N LEU A 94 -10.32 -17.08 1.92
CA LEU A 94 -8.92 -16.69 1.75
C LEU A 94 -8.46 -15.84 2.92
N ASP A 95 -7.21 -16.04 3.35
CA ASP A 95 -6.61 -15.14 4.32
C ASP A 95 -6.67 -13.70 3.81
N LEU A 96 -7.01 -12.79 4.72
CA LEU A 96 -6.80 -11.37 4.49
C LEU A 96 -5.31 -11.16 4.24
N ALA A 97 -4.99 -10.39 3.20
CA ALA A 97 -3.60 -9.99 3.00
C ALA A 97 -3.16 -9.21 4.25
N PRO A 98 -2.00 -9.54 4.85
CA PRO A 98 -1.50 -8.76 5.97
C PRO A 98 -1.36 -7.31 5.53
N LYS A 99 -1.97 -6.38 6.27
CA LYS A 99 -1.99 -4.95 5.91
C LYS A 99 -0.60 -4.37 5.68
N LEU A 100 0.40 -4.93 6.35
CA LEU A 100 1.79 -4.48 6.32
C LEU A 100 2.66 -5.23 5.31
N ARG A 101 2.12 -6.24 4.61
CA ARG A 101 2.89 -7.04 3.64
C ARG A 101 3.53 -6.19 2.53
N PRO A 102 2.87 -5.14 1.99
CA PRO A 102 3.52 -4.26 1.01
C PRO A 102 4.79 -3.56 1.52
N LEU A 103 5.02 -3.50 2.84
CA LEU A 103 6.22 -2.89 3.41
C LEU A 103 7.41 -3.86 3.54
N VAL A 104 7.21 -5.15 3.30
CA VAL A 104 8.27 -6.16 3.40
C VAL A 104 9.13 -6.14 2.15
N ASP A 105 10.45 -6.10 2.31
CA ASP A 105 11.43 -6.06 1.20
C ASP A 105 11.17 -4.93 0.18
N HIS A 106 10.53 -3.84 0.64
CA HIS A 106 10.10 -2.75 -0.24
C HIS A 106 11.32 -2.02 -0.84
N PRO A 107 11.36 -1.76 -2.16
CA PRO A 107 12.58 -1.38 -2.90
C PRO A 107 13.13 0.02 -2.56
N GLY A 108 12.32 0.84 -1.89
CA GLY A 108 12.62 2.22 -1.54
C GLY A 108 11.48 3.13 -1.96
N VAL A 109 11.53 4.40 -1.59
CA VAL A 109 10.49 5.38 -1.91
C VAL A 109 11.09 6.62 -2.56
N TYR A 110 10.41 7.16 -3.57
CA TYR A 110 10.56 8.57 -3.89
C TYR A 110 9.76 9.38 -2.88
N PHE A 111 10.37 10.42 -2.32
CA PHE A 111 9.69 11.26 -1.33
C PHE A 111 9.43 12.63 -1.93
N ASP A 112 8.17 12.91 -2.23
CA ASP A 112 7.73 14.24 -2.66
C ASP A 112 7.76 15.20 -1.46
N THR A 113 8.83 15.98 -1.40
CA THR A 113 9.11 16.93 -0.32
C THR A 113 8.62 18.34 -0.62
N VAL A 114 8.35 18.66 -1.89
CA VAL A 114 8.10 20.03 -2.36
C VAL A 114 6.93 20.66 -1.60
N LYS A 115 5.77 19.99 -1.62
CA LYS A 115 4.56 20.49 -0.93
C LYS A 115 4.65 20.47 0.58
N LEU A 116 5.56 19.66 1.14
CA LEU A 116 5.74 19.56 2.57
C LEU A 116 6.57 20.74 3.08
N ASP A 117 7.74 20.98 2.47
CA ASP A 117 8.67 21.98 3.00
C ASP A 117 8.32 23.42 2.61
N GLU A 118 7.39 23.62 1.66
CA GLU A 118 6.80 24.94 1.35
C GLU A 118 5.99 25.54 2.53
N GLY A 119 5.50 24.71 3.45
CA GLY A 119 4.68 25.17 4.56
C GLY A 119 5.50 25.67 5.75
N GLU A 120 5.15 26.84 6.30
CA GLU A 120 5.83 27.43 7.47
C GLU A 120 5.92 26.45 8.67
N VAL A 121 4.86 25.69 8.91
CA VAL A 121 4.77 24.71 10.00
C VAL A 121 5.58 23.44 9.73
N THR A 122 5.79 23.12 8.46
CA THR A 122 6.39 21.87 7.98
C THR A 122 7.77 22.07 7.38
N ALA A 123 8.32 23.29 7.44
CA ALA A 123 9.64 23.61 6.96
C ALA A 123 10.68 22.64 7.53
N GLU A 124 11.52 22.09 6.66
CA GLU A 124 12.58 21.12 6.99
C GLU A 124 12.08 19.79 7.57
N PHE A 125 10.77 19.55 7.62
CA PHE A 125 10.24 18.29 8.17
C PHE A 125 10.63 17.11 7.28
N SER A 126 10.85 17.32 5.99
CA SER A 126 11.33 16.27 5.10
C SER A 126 12.67 15.67 5.53
N GLU A 127 13.61 16.49 6.02
CA GLU A 127 14.92 16.03 6.48
C GLU A 127 14.81 15.20 7.76
N TYR A 128 13.88 15.56 8.66
CA TYR A 128 13.54 14.72 9.80
C TYR A 128 13.05 13.34 9.35
N VAL A 129 12.15 13.30 8.36
CA VAL A 129 11.59 12.04 7.83
C VAL A 129 12.68 11.20 7.16
N LYS A 130 13.49 11.80 6.28
CA LYS A 130 14.61 11.12 5.59
C LYS A 130 15.58 10.49 6.59
N ARG A 131 15.98 11.25 7.61
CA ARG A 131 16.87 10.75 8.66
C ARG A 131 16.25 9.61 9.46
N LYS A 132 14.99 9.74 9.90
CA LYS A 132 14.33 8.73 10.72
C LYS A 132 14.06 7.44 9.97
N LEU A 133 13.51 7.53 8.77
CA LEU A 133 13.17 6.34 7.98
C LEU A 133 14.42 5.73 7.32
N GLY A 134 15.39 6.56 6.93
CA GLY A 134 16.68 6.08 6.41
C GLY A 134 17.45 5.27 7.46
N ALA A 135 17.38 5.67 8.73
CA ALA A 135 17.94 4.88 9.84
C ALA A 135 17.26 3.52 10.07
N LEU A 136 16.07 3.29 9.48
CA LEU A 136 15.39 1.99 9.47
C LEU A 136 15.71 1.14 8.25
N GLY A 137 16.62 1.60 7.39
CA GLY A 137 16.96 0.94 6.14
C GLY A 137 15.99 1.24 5.00
N LEU A 138 15.04 2.18 5.16
CA LEU A 138 14.24 2.64 4.02
C LEU A 138 15.12 3.42 3.05
N LYS A 139 15.27 2.91 1.83
CA LYS A 139 15.97 3.61 0.75
C LYS A 139 15.11 4.78 0.24
N PHE A 140 15.70 5.97 0.15
CA PHE A 140 15.12 7.08 -0.59
C PHE A 140 15.69 7.10 -2.00
N LEU A 141 14.82 6.98 -3.00
CA LEU A 141 15.17 6.89 -4.40
C LEU A 141 15.38 8.28 -4.99
N THR A 142 16.34 8.41 -5.91
CA THR A 142 16.39 9.57 -6.81
C THR A 142 15.22 9.51 -7.81
N GLU A 143 14.98 10.59 -8.55
CA GLU A 143 13.95 10.60 -9.59
C GLU A 143 14.21 9.53 -10.65
N GLU A 144 15.47 9.36 -11.08
CA GLU A 144 15.87 8.35 -12.06
C GLU A 144 15.70 6.91 -11.52
N GLU A 145 16.10 6.67 -10.27
CA GLU A 145 15.89 5.37 -9.62
C GLU A 145 14.40 5.06 -9.45
N TRP A 146 13.59 6.07 -9.12
CA TRP A 146 12.15 5.96 -8.97
C TRP A 146 11.46 5.62 -10.28
N GLU A 147 11.83 6.28 -11.38
CA GLU A 147 11.28 5.97 -12.71
C GLU A 147 11.61 4.55 -13.16
N ALA A 148 12.79 4.04 -12.79
CA ALA A 148 13.22 2.68 -13.09
C ALA A 148 12.63 1.63 -12.12
N THR A 149 12.07 2.05 -10.98
CA THR A 149 11.54 1.13 -9.97
C THR A 149 10.09 0.72 -10.31
N PRO A 150 9.79 -0.58 -10.43
CA PRO A 150 8.43 -1.06 -10.61
C PRO A 150 7.49 -0.52 -9.55
N GLY A 151 6.30 -0.08 -9.97
CA GLY A 151 5.30 0.50 -9.09
C GLY A 151 5.59 1.93 -8.63
N LYS A 152 6.70 2.56 -9.04
CA LYS A 152 6.98 3.99 -8.77
C LYS A 152 6.61 4.43 -7.34
N PRO A 153 7.12 3.73 -6.31
CA PRO A 153 6.69 3.92 -4.93
C PRO A 153 6.94 5.35 -4.48
N THR A 154 5.86 6.02 -4.07
CA THR A 154 5.86 7.44 -3.74
C THR A 154 5.34 7.63 -2.32
N LEU A 155 6.22 8.13 -1.45
CA LEU A 155 5.88 8.61 -0.13
C LEU A 155 5.48 10.08 -0.21
N SER A 156 4.38 10.42 0.46
CA SER A 156 3.89 11.80 0.55
C SER A 156 3.41 12.10 1.96
N ILE A 157 3.69 13.31 2.44
CA ILE A 157 3.11 13.84 3.67
C ILE A 157 2.36 15.10 3.31
N ARG A 158 1.10 15.17 3.72
CA ARG A 158 0.23 16.31 3.50
C ARG A 158 -0.14 16.93 4.84
N TYR A 159 0.16 18.20 4.97
CA TYR A 159 -0.42 19.06 5.99
C TYR A 159 -1.57 19.86 5.38
N ALA A 160 -2.71 19.92 6.07
CA ALA A 160 -3.83 20.76 5.70
C ALA A 160 -4.24 21.59 6.92
N ALA A 161 -3.99 22.90 6.82
CA ALA A 161 -4.51 23.87 7.77
C ALA A 161 -6.03 24.03 7.55
N ARG A 162 -6.79 24.07 8.64
CA ARG A 162 -8.22 24.39 8.68
C ARG A 162 -9.07 23.58 7.69
N LEU A 163 -9.39 22.34 8.07
CA LEU A 163 -10.23 21.47 7.28
C LEU A 163 -11.68 21.55 7.76
N GLU A 164 -12.60 21.92 6.87
CA GLU A 164 -14.04 21.83 7.14
C GLU A 164 -14.52 20.41 6.83
N SER A 165 -15.10 19.73 7.82
CA SER A 165 -15.66 18.39 7.66
C SER A 165 -16.97 18.28 8.41
N ALA A 166 -18.06 18.00 7.68
CA ALA A 166 -19.40 17.80 8.24
C ALA A 166 -19.84 18.92 9.22
N GLY A 167 -19.56 20.18 8.89
CA GLY A 167 -19.90 21.34 9.72
C GLY A 167 -18.96 21.59 10.91
N CYS A 168 -17.91 20.78 11.08
CA CYS A 168 -16.87 20.99 12.09
C CYS A 168 -15.61 21.58 11.45
N ILE A 169 -15.06 22.62 12.07
CA ILE A 169 -13.73 23.14 11.72
C ILE A 169 -12.68 22.31 12.45
N VAL A 170 -11.89 21.55 11.71
CA VAL A 170 -10.71 20.86 12.23
C VAL A 170 -9.51 21.80 12.05
N PRO A 171 -8.86 22.27 13.13
CA PRO A 171 -7.77 23.25 13.03
C PRO A 171 -6.63 22.84 12.11
N PHE A 172 -6.28 21.55 12.12
CA PHE A 172 -5.37 20.97 11.16
C PHE A 172 -5.58 19.47 10.98
N SER A 173 -5.07 18.95 9.86
CA SER A 173 -4.85 17.53 9.66
C SER A 173 -3.51 17.25 9.00
N VAL A 174 -2.91 16.12 9.35
CA VAL A 174 -1.67 15.61 8.80
C VAL A 174 -1.94 14.19 8.31
N SER A 175 -1.51 13.85 7.10
CA SER A 175 -1.55 12.47 6.61
C SER A 175 -0.26 12.11 5.91
N MET A 176 0.21 10.88 6.17
CA MET A 176 1.31 10.27 5.44
C MET A 176 0.77 9.11 4.62
N THR A 177 1.17 9.03 3.36
CA THR A 177 0.67 8.03 2.42
C THR A 177 1.83 7.50 1.59
N LEU A 178 1.91 6.18 1.49
CA LEU A 178 2.76 5.48 0.55
C LEU A 178 1.88 4.90 -0.57
N LYS A 179 2.17 5.29 -1.79
CA LYS A 179 1.43 4.87 -2.98
C LYS A 179 2.34 4.17 -3.97
N GLU A 180 1.74 3.28 -4.75
CA GLU A 180 2.41 2.59 -5.86
C GLU A 180 1.50 2.60 -7.09
N GLU A 181 2.09 2.65 -8.28
CA GLU A 181 1.42 2.34 -9.53
C GLU A 181 1.14 0.83 -9.58
N VAL A 182 -0.12 0.49 -9.75
CA VAL A 182 -0.57 -0.88 -9.99
C VAL A 182 -1.24 -0.96 -11.35
N VAL A 183 -1.16 -2.14 -11.96
CA VAL A 183 -1.76 -2.42 -13.26
C VAL A 183 -3.09 -3.12 -13.04
N LEU A 184 -4.13 -2.66 -13.73
CA LEU A 184 -5.42 -3.34 -13.69
C LEU A 184 -5.36 -4.66 -14.46
N VAL A 185 -5.75 -5.75 -13.82
CA VAL A 185 -5.71 -7.08 -14.48
C VAL A 185 -6.68 -7.16 -15.64
N ARG A 186 -7.79 -6.41 -15.58
CA ARG A 186 -8.77 -6.34 -16.67
C ARG A 186 -8.31 -5.48 -17.84
N ASP A 187 -7.41 -4.53 -17.59
CA ASP A 187 -6.86 -3.67 -18.62
C ASP A 187 -5.40 -3.33 -18.27
N PRO A 188 -4.44 -4.15 -18.72
CA PRO A 188 -3.03 -3.95 -18.39
C PRO A 188 -2.43 -2.67 -18.96
N SER A 189 -3.13 -1.99 -19.87
CA SER A 189 -2.71 -0.67 -20.38
C SER A 189 -2.99 0.44 -19.37
N GLN A 190 -3.88 0.21 -18.40
CA GLN A 190 -4.20 1.16 -17.35
C GLN A 190 -3.32 0.95 -16.12
N LYS A 191 -2.52 1.98 -15.84
CA LYS A 191 -1.80 2.13 -14.58
C LYS A 191 -2.59 3.08 -13.68
N ILE A 192 -2.84 2.66 -12.44
CA ILE A 192 -3.50 3.50 -11.43
C ILE A 192 -2.62 3.60 -10.19
N SER A 193 -2.73 4.70 -9.45
CA SER A 193 -2.04 4.85 -8.18
C SER A 193 -2.87 4.27 -7.03
N ALA A 194 -2.38 3.21 -6.40
CA ALA A 194 -2.99 2.58 -5.24
C ALA A 194 -2.26 2.99 -3.96
N THR A 195 -3.02 3.17 -2.87
CA THR A 195 -2.44 3.44 -1.55
C THR A 195 -2.14 2.12 -0.86
N ILE A 196 -0.86 1.83 -0.61
CA ILE A 196 -0.44 0.60 0.06
C ILE A 196 -0.26 0.79 1.58
N TRP A 197 -0.04 2.03 2.02
CA TRP A 197 -0.03 2.39 3.42
C TRP A 197 -0.50 3.84 3.61
N THR A 198 -1.30 4.09 4.64
CA THR A 198 -1.71 5.45 5.00
C THR A 198 -1.96 5.57 6.49
N TYR A 199 -1.62 6.74 7.02
CA TYR A 199 -1.97 7.11 8.38
C TYR A 199 -2.27 8.59 8.47
N SER A 200 -3.25 8.96 9.28
CA SER A 200 -3.62 10.35 9.48
C SER A 200 -3.83 10.70 10.95
N ARG A 201 -3.58 11.98 11.23
CA ARG A 201 -3.80 12.65 12.49
C ARG A 201 -4.53 13.95 12.25
N ARG A 202 -5.35 14.32 13.22
CA ARG A 202 -6.10 15.58 13.25
C ARG A 202 -5.86 16.20 14.62
N GLN A 203 -6.22 17.47 14.77
CA GLN A 203 -6.26 18.11 16.08
C GLN A 203 -6.96 17.21 17.10
N ASN A 204 -6.34 17.02 18.26
CA ASN A 204 -7.00 16.47 19.42
C ASN A 204 -7.72 17.62 20.15
N LEU A 205 -9.05 17.67 20.06
CA LEU A 205 -9.84 18.74 20.70
C LEU A 205 -9.81 18.67 22.23
N ALA A 206 -9.45 17.52 22.80
CA ALA A 206 -9.31 17.33 24.25
C ALA A 206 -7.92 17.72 24.79
N ASN A 207 -6.94 18.00 23.92
CA ASN A 207 -5.60 18.41 24.32
C ASN A 207 -5.16 19.66 23.54
N THR A 208 -5.24 20.81 24.19
CA THR A 208 -4.88 22.11 23.60
C THR A 208 -3.38 22.24 23.29
N ASN A 209 -2.52 21.45 23.93
CA ASN A 209 -1.08 21.44 23.68
C ASN A 209 -0.69 20.53 22.51
N TYR A 210 -1.65 19.82 21.92
CA TYR A 210 -1.40 18.93 20.79
C TYR A 210 -1.36 19.73 19.48
N GLY A 211 -0.16 20.00 18.99
CA GLY A 211 0.07 20.81 17.80
C GLY A 211 0.31 19.99 16.51
N PRO A 212 0.44 20.69 15.36
CA PRO A 212 0.81 20.08 14.09
C PRO A 212 2.10 19.27 14.16
N THR A 213 3.12 19.80 14.85
CA THR A 213 4.43 19.15 15.01
C THR A 213 4.32 17.81 15.74
N ASN A 214 3.51 17.72 16.80
CA ASN A 214 3.25 16.44 17.47
C ASN A 214 2.62 15.43 16.52
N SER A 215 1.66 15.88 15.71
CA SER A 215 1.01 15.01 14.71
C SER A 215 1.97 14.52 13.65
N LEU A 216 2.86 15.40 13.17
CA LEU A 216 3.93 15.08 12.23
C LEU A 216 4.88 14.03 12.82
N TRP A 217 5.29 14.15 14.07
CA TRP A 217 6.12 13.12 14.72
C TRP A 217 5.38 11.80 14.90
N GLU A 218 4.11 11.83 15.30
CA GLU A 218 3.30 10.62 15.50
C GLU A 218 3.06 9.85 14.20
N ILE A 219 2.84 10.51 13.06
CA ILE A 219 2.67 9.80 11.79
C ILE A 219 3.96 9.06 11.38
N VAL A 220 5.13 9.67 11.61
CA VAL A 220 6.43 9.04 11.35
C VAL A 220 6.64 7.89 12.32
N ALA A 221 6.41 8.08 13.62
CA ALA A 221 6.53 7.03 14.62
C ALA A 221 5.61 5.83 14.33
N LYS A 222 4.40 6.07 13.81
CA LYS A 222 3.50 4.99 13.36
C LYS A 222 4.09 4.24 12.18
N PHE A 223 4.62 4.94 11.16
CA PHE A 223 5.28 4.29 10.04
C PHE A 223 6.48 3.48 10.51
N GLU A 224 7.33 4.03 11.39
CA GLU A 224 8.48 3.30 11.95
C GLU A 224 8.05 1.99 12.64
N LYS A 225 6.98 2.04 13.43
CA LYS A 225 6.43 0.86 14.09
C LYS A 225 5.98 -0.18 13.08
N ASP A 226 5.18 0.23 12.10
CA ASP A 226 4.63 -0.66 11.07
C ASP A 226 5.72 -1.24 10.17
N TRP A 227 6.73 -0.45 9.84
CA TRP A 227 7.89 -0.88 9.07
C TRP A 227 8.68 -1.96 9.82
N ARG A 228 8.96 -1.74 11.11
CA ARG A 228 9.62 -2.75 11.95
C ARG A 228 8.76 -4.00 12.10
N GLU A 229 7.45 -3.85 12.33
CA GLU A 229 6.53 -4.99 12.43
C GLU A 229 6.55 -5.83 11.15
N ALA A 230 6.48 -5.20 9.98
CA ALA A 230 6.55 -5.86 8.69
C ALA A 230 7.87 -6.63 8.49
N ASN A 231 8.99 -6.00 8.87
CA ASN A 231 10.34 -6.51 8.58
C ASN A 231 11.00 -7.26 9.75
N SER A 232 10.27 -7.49 10.85
CA SER A 232 10.77 -8.22 12.04
C SER A 232 10.60 -9.74 11.97
N ALA A 233 9.84 -10.24 10.99
CA ALA A 233 9.56 -11.67 10.81
C ALA A 233 10.51 -12.36 9.81
N GLY A 234 11.63 -11.71 9.46
CA GLY A 234 12.67 -12.21 8.56
C GLY A 234 13.84 -12.87 9.28
#